data_AF-A0AAD7MC43-F1
#
_entry.id   AF-A0AAD7MC43-F1
#
_cell.length_a   1.000
_cell.length_b   1.000
_cell.length_c   1.000
_cell.angle_alpha   90.00
_cell.angle_beta   90.00
_cell.angle_gamma   90.00
#
_symmetry.space_group_name_H-M   'P 1'
#
loop_
_entity.id
_entity.type
_entity.pdbx_description
1 polymer ?
#
loop_
_entity_poly.entity_id
_entity_poly.type
_entity_poly.pdbx_seq_one_letter_code
_entity_poly.pdbx_strand_id
1 'polypeptide(L)'
;MPTSLQLSLIDPASWKSIVEDIIRIESKQYTQQRCEGCCDPGTNRCQDCMWCPLLCRLCILNRHALLPLHRIRIVEGIALKPASLKDLSLRIQLGHGSLNFCPDPVEAEGFSILDLFGAHDVSLNYCGCYPAPSRGQKLTDACLYPLRSGGEESMINPDGAVSFELVWYYEEMLKEEGSSSEEEEEEEDSAALTIAPGTSDGGLICTVCPSCSTPTSLKRVPRSSA
;
A
#
# COMPACT_ATOMS: atom_id res chain seq x y z
N MET A 1 15.34 8.34 8.70
CA MET A 1 14.63 9.23 9.64
C MET A 1 13.22 9.59 9.13
N PRO A 2 12.13 9.12 9.77
CA PRO A 2 11.63 9.79 10.96
C PRO A 2 12.66 9.58 12.06
N THR A 3 13.25 10.67 12.54
CA THR A 3 13.79 10.73 13.90
C THR A 3 12.88 9.92 14.77
N SER A 4 13.41 8.89 15.45
CA SER A 4 12.86 8.27 16.66
C SER A 4 11.57 9.00 17.04
N LEU A 5 10.44 8.56 16.46
CA LEU A 5 9.15 9.11 16.85
C LEU A 5 8.98 8.54 18.23
N GLN A 6 9.49 9.32 19.16
CA GLN A 6 9.77 8.93 20.50
C GLN A 6 8.45 8.44 21.08
N LEU A 7 8.29 7.12 21.21
CA LEU A 7 7.25 6.56 22.07
C LEU A 7 7.36 7.17 23.48
N SER A 8 8.53 7.72 23.84
CA SER A 8 8.75 8.56 25.02
C SER A 8 8.00 9.90 25.06
N LEU A 9 7.36 10.33 23.96
CA LEU A 9 6.38 11.43 23.97
C LEU A 9 5.00 10.98 24.46
N ILE A 10 4.72 9.68 24.44
CA ILE A 10 3.54 9.09 25.07
C ILE A 10 3.94 8.76 26.50
N ASP A 11 3.43 9.53 27.46
CA ASP A 11 3.62 9.23 28.87
C ASP A 11 3.14 7.79 29.16
N PRO A 12 4.02 6.90 29.68
CA PRO A 12 3.64 5.53 30.04
C PRO A 12 2.44 5.47 30.99
N ALA A 13 2.23 6.49 31.83
CA ALA A 13 1.06 6.58 32.70
C ALA A 13 -0.26 6.76 31.91
N SER A 14 -0.20 7.31 30.70
CA SER A 14 -1.35 7.48 29.81
C SER A 14 -1.73 6.21 29.04
N TRP A 15 -0.87 5.18 29.02
CA TRP A 15 -1.10 3.94 28.27
C TRP A 15 -2.41 3.26 28.65
N LYS A 16 -2.75 3.24 29.95
CA LYS A 16 -3.99 2.65 30.44
C LYS A 16 -5.22 3.30 29.79
N SER A 17 -5.25 4.64 29.73
CA SER A 17 -6.36 5.38 29.10
C SER A 17 -6.43 5.11 27.60
N ILE A 18 -5.28 5.03 26.92
CA ILE A 18 -5.21 4.74 25.49
C ILE A 18 -5.77 3.34 25.20
N VAL A 19 -5.39 2.34 26.00
CA VAL A 19 -5.93 0.98 25.86
C VAL A 19 -7.43 0.92 26.14
N GLU A 20 -7.91 1.64 27.16
CA GLU A 20 -9.35 1.76 27.44
C GLU A 20 -10.12 2.38 26.25
N ASP A 21 -9.55 3.40 25.60
CA ASP A 21 -10.12 3.99 24.39
C ASP A 21 -10.13 3.02 23.20
N ILE A 22 -9.05 2.25 23.00
CA ILE A 22 -9.00 1.19 21.98
C ILE A 22 -10.12 0.17 22.24
N ILE A 23 -10.23 -0.35 23.45
CA ILE A 23 -11.28 -1.31 23.84
C ILE A 23 -12.67 -0.70 23.63
N ARG A 24 -12.88 0.57 23.99
CA ARG A 24 -14.15 1.27 23.77
C ARG A 24 -14.51 1.39 22.29
N ILE A 25 -13.53 1.65 21.43
CA ILE A 25 -13.73 1.75 19.98
C ILE A 25 -14.04 0.36 19.39
N GLU A 26 -13.37 -0.69 19.85
CA GLU A 26 -13.55 -2.06 19.36
C GLU A 26 -14.83 -2.73 19.86
N SER A 27 -15.23 -2.45 21.10
CA SER A 27 -16.42 -3.01 21.76
C SER A 27 -17.75 -2.47 21.26
N LYS A 28 -17.74 -1.53 20.30
CA LYS A 28 -18.97 -0.96 19.73
C LYS A 28 -19.85 -2.07 19.18
N GLN A 29 -21.11 -2.14 19.62
CA GLN A 29 -22.06 -3.10 19.06
C GLN A 29 -22.47 -2.66 17.65
N TYR A 30 -22.44 -3.61 16.71
CA TYR A 30 -22.65 -3.34 15.29
C TYR A 30 -24.06 -3.72 14.79
N THR A 31 -25.03 -3.82 15.70
CA THR A 31 -26.40 -4.18 15.34
C THR A 31 -27.05 -3.07 14.49
N GLN A 32 -27.51 -3.45 13.30
CA GLN A 32 -28.35 -2.62 12.40
C GLN A 32 -27.80 -1.21 12.10
N GLN A 33 -26.49 -1.08 11.94
CA GLN A 33 -25.87 0.20 11.57
C GLN A 33 -26.02 0.47 10.07
N ARG A 34 -26.22 1.75 9.73
CA ARG A 34 -26.25 2.20 8.34
C ARG A 34 -24.85 2.50 7.84
N CYS A 35 -24.64 2.24 6.56
CA CYS A 35 -23.48 2.63 5.79
C CYS A 35 -23.36 4.15 5.81
N GLU A 36 -22.21 4.65 6.25
CA GLU A 36 -21.96 6.10 6.30
C GLU A 36 -21.88 6.74 4.91
N GLY A 37 -21.60 5.96 3.86
CA GLY A 37 -21.48 6.45 2.49
C GLY A 37 -22.79 6.54 1.70
N CYS A 38 -23.77 5.68 1.98
CA CYS A 38 -24.99 5.57 1.18
C CYS A 38 -26.27 5.24 1.96
N CYS A 39 -26.23 5.17 3.29
CA CYS A 39 -27.35 4.83 4.18
C CYS A 39 -27.94 3.40 4.06
N ASP A 40 -27.46 2.57 3.14
CA ASP A 40 -27.77 1.13 3.10
C ASP A 40 -27.25 0.39 4.34
N PRO A 41 -27.59 -0.89 4.60
CA PRO A 41 -26.98 -1.64 5.69
C PRO A 41 -25.44 -1.68 5.61
N GLY A 42 -24.77 -1.23 6.68
CA GLY A 42 -23.31 -1.21 6.80
C GLY A 42 -22.82 -2.47 7.51
N THR A 43 -22.05 -3.31 6.81
CA THR A 43 -21.60 -4.61 7.34
C THR A 43 -20.08 -4.80 7.33
N ASN A 44 -19.33 -3.85 6.80
CA ASN A 44 -17.88 -3.97 6.62
C ASN A 44 -17.18 -2.77 7.25
N ARG A 45 -16.04 -3.00 7.88
CA ARG A 45 -15.21 -1.97 8.52
C ARG A 45 -13.75 -2.19 8.15
N CYS A 46 -13.07 -1.13 7.74
CA CYS A 46 -11.61 -1.17 7.61
C CYS A 46 -10.95 -0.95 8.98
N GLN A 47 -9.85 -1.65 9.26
CA GLN A 47 -9.07 -1.46 10.49
C GLN A 47 -8.00 -0.38 10.37
N ASP A 48 -7.57 -0.06 9.15
CA ASP A 48 -6.41 0.80 8.90
C ASP A 48 -6.79 2.23 8.49
N CYS A 49 -8.00 2.45 7.96
CA CYS A 49 -8.50 3.80 7.69
C CYS A 49 -8.73 4.58 8.97
N MET A 50 -8.36 5.86 9.00
CA MET A 50 -8.80 6.76 10.06
C MET A 50 -10.34 6.81 10.12
N TRP A 51 -10.90 6.81 11.34
CA TRP A 51 -12.34 6.82 11.67
C TRP A 51 -13.13 5.50 11.48
N CYS A 52 -12.64 4.56 10.67
CA CYS A 52 -13.18 3.18 10.54
C CYS A 52 -14.73 3.06 10.53
N PRO A 53 -15.48 3.77 9.67
CA PRO A 53 -16.94 3.66 9.70
C PRO A 53 -17.41 2.30 9.18
N LEU A 54 -18.64 1.93 9.51
CA LEU A 54 -19.30 0.81 8.85
C LEU A 54 -19.78 1.23 7.47
N LEU A 55 -19.44 0.42 6.48
CA LEU A 55 -19.74 0.63 5.07
C LEU A 55 -20.42 -0.60 4.49
N CYS A 56 -21.32 -0.39 3.54
CA CYS A 56 -21.81 -1.46 2.69
C CYS A 56 -20.67 -1.95 1.77
N ARG A 57 -20.87 -3.11 1.13
CA ARG A 57 -19.87 -3.72 0.25
C ARG A 57 -19.40 -2.77 -0.86
N LEU A 58 -20.29 -2.01 -1.49
CA LEU A 58 -19.92 -1.10 -2.58
C LEU A 58 -19.10 0.09 -2.07
N CYS A 59 -19.53 0.72 -0.98
CA CYS A 59 -18.83 1.88 -0.42
C CYS A 59 -17.44 1.50 0.10
N ILE A 60 -17.27 0.32 0.70
CA ILE A 60 -15.95 -0.11 1.16
C ILE A 60 -15.01 -0.40 0.00
N LEU A 61 -15.49 -1.07 -1.06
CA LEU A 61 -14.67 -1.32 -2.26
C LEU A 61 -14.24 -0.02 -2.94
N ASN A 62 -15.17 0.93 -3.12
CA ASN A 62 -14.85 2.22 -3.74
C ASN A 62 -13.82 3.01 -2.93
N ARG A 63 -13.91 2.97 -1.59
CA ARG A 63 -12.95 3.65 -0.71
C ARG A 63 -11.57 3.03 -0.76
N HIS A 64 -11.48 1.71 -0.95
CA HIS A 64 -10.23 0.95 -0.90
C HIS A 64 -9.67 0.57 -2.28
N ALA A 65 -10.22 1.13 -3.37
CA ALA A 65 -9.74 0.87 -4.72
C ALA A 65 -8.24 1.17 -4.89
N LEU A 66 -7.71 2.14 -4.13
CA LEU A 66 -6.29 2.53 -4.13
C LEU A 66 -5.54 2.09 -2.86
N LEU A 67 -6.22 1.39 -1.95
CA LEU A 67 -5.67 0.92 -0.68
C LEU A 67 -5.99 -0.57 -0.53
N PRO A 68 -5.55 -1.43 -1.48
CA PRO A 68 -6.01 -2.81 -1.58
C PRO A 68 -5.44 -3.73 -0.49
N LEU A 69 -4.45 -3.26 0.27
CA LEU A 69 -3.81 -3.98 1.38
C LEU A 69 -4.41 -3.63 2.74
N HIS A 70 -5.45 -2.78 2.79
CA HIS A 70 -6.12 -2.50 4.05
C HIS A 70 -6.90 -3.73 4.56
N ARG A 71 -6.76 -4.01 5.85
CA ARG A 71 -7.39 -5.11 6.57
C ARG A 71 -8.85 -4.80 6.85
N ILE A 72 -9.72 -5.73 6.50
CA ILE A 72 -11.17 -5.58 6.63
C ILE A 72 -11.70 -6.49 7.74
N ARG A 73 -12.79 -6.03 8.36
CA ARG A 73 -13.62 -6.81 9.25
C ARG A 73 -15.05 -6.78 8.76
N ILE A 74 -15.74 -7.90 8.87
CA ILE A 74 -17.17 -8.01 8.59
C ILE A 74 -17.95 -8.24 9.88
N VAL A 75 -19.14 -7.65 9.95
CA VAL A 75 -20.07 -7.82 11.06
C VAL A 75 -20.79 -9.16 10.90
N GLU A 76 -20.56 -10.06 11.85
CA GLU A 76 -21.28 -11.33 11.96
C GLU A 76 -21.93 -11.42 13.35
N GLY A 77 -23.25 -11.24 13.39
CA GLY A 77 -24.02 -11.15 14.63
C GLY A 77 -23.60 -9.93 15.45
N ILE A 78 -22.85 -10.15 16.53
CA ILE A 78 -22.35 -9.10 17.43
C ILE A 78 -20.83 -8.91 17.34
N ALA A 79 -20.14 -9.70 16.52
CA ALA A 79 -18.68 -9.71 16.44
C ALA A 79 -18.17 -9.25 15.07
N LEU A 80 -16.94 -8.74 15.06
CA LEU A 80 -16.20 -8.43 13.84
C LEU A 80 -15.23 -9.57 13.50
N LYS A 81 -15.47 -10.26 12.39
CA LYS A 81 -14.57 -11.32 11.91
C LYS A 81 -13.60 -10.77 10.86
N PRO A 82 -12.34 -11.27 10.81
CA PRO A 82 -11.42 -10.99 9.71
C PRO A 82 -12.05 -11.28 8.35
N ALA A 83 -11.80 -10.38 7.41
CA ALA A 83 -12.10 -10.57 5.99
C ALA A 83 -11.06 -9.83 5.16
N SER A 84 -10.96 -10.17 3.89
CA SER A 84 -10.09 -9.47 2.93
C SER A 84 -10.93 -8.65 1.94
N LEU A 85 -10.29 -7.69 1.29
CA LEU A 85 -10.89 -7.01 0.14
C LEU A 85 -11.13 -7.98 -1.03
N LYS A 86 -10.31 -9.03 -1.15
CA LYS A 86 -10.52 -10.15 -2.07
C LYS A 86 -11.84 -10.88 -1.82
N ASP A 87 -12.18 -11.17 -0.56
CA ASP A 87 -13.47 -11.81 -0.21
C ASP A 87 -14.67 -10.94 -0.60
N LEU A 88 -14.48 -9.62 -0.59
CA LEU A 88 -15.45 -8.64 -1.07
C LEU A 88 -15.41 -8.43 -2.59
N SER A 89 -14.59 -9.19 -3.32
CA SER A 89 -14.38 -9.14 -4.77
C SER A 89 -13.63 -7.91 -5.30
N LEU A 90 -12.81 -7.25 -4.47
CA LEU A 90 -11.84 -6.29 -4.98
C LEU A 90 -10.79 -7.04 -5.81
N ARG A 91 -10.44 -6.47 -6.97
CA ARG A 91 -9.31 -6.94 -7.77
C ARG A 91 -8.36 -5.79 -8.03
N ILE A 92 -7.07 -6.07 -7.89
CA ILE A 92 -5.98 -5.13 -8.20
C ILE A 92 -5.70 -5.25 -9.68
N GLN A 93 -5.84 -4.17 -10.44
CA GLN A 93 -5.43 -4.12 -11.84
C GLN A 93 -4.04 -3.47 -11.95
N LEU A 94 -3.07 -4.20 -12.51
CA LEU A 94 -1.71 -3.70 -12.75
C LEU A 94 -1.46 -3.37 -14.22
N GLY A 95 -0.57 -2.41 -14.47
CA GLY A 95 -0.08 -2.01 -15.80
C GLY A 95 -0.87 -0.88 -16.46
N HIS A 96 -2.19 -0.95 -16.53
CA HIS A 96 -3.01 0.24 -16.79
C HIS A 96 -3.22 0.98 -15.47
N GLY A 97 -3.10 2.31 -15.47
CA GLY A 97 -3.28 3.11 -14.25
C GLY A 97 -4.50 2.64 -13.46
N SER A 98 -4.37 2.53 -12.14
CA SER A 98 -5.26 1.80 -11.22
C SER A 98 -6.76 2.14 -11.27
N LEU A 99 -7.13 3.21 -11.99
CA LEU A 99 -8.51 3.68 -12.17
C LEU A 99 -9.06 3.49 -13.60
N ASN A 100 -8.24 2.99 -14.53
CA ASN A 100 -8.63 2.78 -15.92
C ASN A 100 -9.06 1.34 -16.16
N PHE A 101 -10.12 1.17 -16.95
CA PHE A 101 -10.55 -0.15 -17.43
C PHE A 101 -9.48 -0.74 -18.35
N CYS A 102 -9.02 -1.96 -18.06
CA CYS A 102 -8.16 -2.74 -18.96
C CYS A 102 -9.05 -3.62 -19.86
N PRO A 103 -8.93 -3.52 -21.19
CA PRO A 103 -9.72 -4.34 -22.11
C PRO A 103 -9.25 -5.80 -22.19
N ASP A 104 -8.02 -6.10 -21.74
CA ASP A 104 -7.43 -7.44 -21.75
C ASP A 104 -6.74 -7.76 -20.40
N PRO A 105 -7.51 -7.98 -19.32
CA PRO A 105 -6.97 -8.34 -18.03
C PRO A 105 -6.61 -9.84 -17.98
N VAL A 106 -5.42 -10.16 -17.50
CA VAL A 106 -4.93 -11.52 -17.29
C VAL A 106 -4.81 -11.78 -15.79
N GLU A 107 -5.61 -12.71 -15.28
CA GLU A 107 -5.62 -13.05 -13.85
C GLU A 107 -4.30 -13.70 -13.40
N ALA A 108 -3.88 -13.36 -12.18
CA ALA A 108 -2.82 -14.04 -11.46
C ALA A 108 -3.43 -15.05 -10.49
N GLU A 109 -3.03 -16.31 -10.59
CA GLU A 109 -3.51 -17.37 -9.70
C GLU A 109 -2.78 -17.30 -8.35
N GLY A 110 -3.55 -17.30 -7.25
CA GLY A 110 -3.02 -17.51 -5.89
C GLY A 110 -1.94 -16.52 -5.46
N PHE A 111 -2.20 -15.22 -5.59
CA PHE A 111 -1.20 -14.18 -5.33
C PHE A 111 -1.28 -13.62 -3.91
N SER A 112 -0.13 -13.50 -3.24
CA SER A 112 -0.04 -12.86 -1.92
C SER A 112 0.91 -11.66 -1.91
N ILE A 113 0.57 -10.63 -1.13
CA ILE A 113 1.39 -9.44 -0.94
C ILE A 113 1.73 -9.31 0.53
N LEU A 114 3.01 -9.09 0.84
CA LEU A 114 3.50 -8.83 2.20
C LEU A 114 3.65 -7.32 2.45
N ASP A 115 3.12 -6.82 3.56
CA ASP A 115 3.36 -5.47 4.06
C ASP A 115 3.76 -5.46 5.54
N LEU A 116 3.87 -4.26 6.13
CA LEU A 116 4.20 -4.08 7.55
C LEU A 116 3.15 -4.70 8.51
N PHE A 117 1.94 -4.98 8.04
CA PHE A 117 0.85 -5.54 8.82
C PHE A 117 0.63 -7.03 8.59
N GLY A 118 1.33 -7.63 7.62
CA GLY A 118 1.38 -9.07 7.38
C GLY A 118 1.14 -9.46 5.93
N ALA A 119 0.64 -10.68 5.73
CA ALA A 119 0.35 -11.23 4.42
C ALA A 119 -1.11 -10.98 4.02
N HIS A 120 -1.30 -10.52 2.78
CA HIS A 120 -2.60 -10.27 2.17
C HIS A 120 -2.80 -11.21 0.98
N ASP A 121 -3.82 -12.06 1.07
CA ASP A 121 -4.29 -12.82 -0.09
C ASP A 121 -5.15 -11.90 -0.98
N VAL A 122 -4.73 -11.73 -2.24
CA VAL A 122 -5.32 -10.75 -3.16
C VAL A 122 -5.76 -11.39 -4.47
N SER A 123 -6.80 -10.82 -5.08
CA SER A 123 -7.10 -11.06 -6.50
C SER A 123 -6.40 -9.99 -7.32
N LEU A 124 -5.60 -10.42 -8.29
CA LEU A 124 -4.75 -9.54 -9.08
C LEU A 124 -4.89 -9.86 -10.56
N ASN A 125 -4.95 -8.81 -11.37
CA ASN A 125 -4.93 -8.90 -12.83
C ASN A 125 -3.72 -8.12 -13.36
N TYR A 126 -2.95 -8.75 -14.24
CA TYR A 126 -1.98 -8.06 -15.08
C TYR A 126 -2.65 -7.53 -16.35
N CYS A 127 -2.24 -6.36 -16.82
CA CYS A 127 -2.60 -5.91 -18.17
C CYS A 127 -1.92 -6.80 -19.23
N GLY A 128 -2.71 -7.35 -20.16
CA GLY A 128 -2.26 -8.13 -21.32
C GLY A 128 -2.12 -7.30 -22.61
N CYS A 129 -2.53 -6.03 -22.61
CA CYS A 129 -2.52 -5.19 -23.80
C CYS A 129 -1.10 -4.95 -24.35
N TYR A 130 -0.94 -5.11 -25.67
CA TYR A 130 0.36 -4.95 -26.33
C TYR A 130 0.64 -3.49 -26.72
N PRO A 131 1.87 -2.98 -26.51
CA PRO A 131 2.98 -3.60 -25.79
C PRO A 131 2.79 -3.53 -24.27
N ALA A 132 3.08 -4.62 -23.57
CA ALA A 132 3.00 -4.68 -22.11
C ALA A 132 4.41 -4.86 -21.49
N PRO A 133 4.73 -4.17 -20.40
CA PRO A 133 5.90 -4.50 -19.59
C PRO A 133 5.85 -5.92 -19.01
N SER A 134 6.96 -6.40 -18.45
CA SER A 134 6.99 -7.66 -17.71
C SER A 134 6.06 -7.62 -16.48
N ARG A 135 5.68 -8.79 -15.95
CA ARG A 135 4.88 -8.87 -14.72
C ARG A 135 5.60 -8.22 -13.55
N GLY A 136 6.92 -8.43 -13.44
CA GLY A 136 7.75 -7.78 -12.43
C GLY A 136 7.73 -6.27 -12.54
N GLN A 137 7.92 -5.71 -13.75
CA GLN A 137 7.87 -4.26 -13.95
C GLN A 137 6.52 -3.69 -13.52
N LYS A 138 5.40 -4.34 -13.88
CA LYS A 138 4.05 -3.89 -13.50
C LYS A 138 3.82 -3.85 -11.97
N LEU A 139 4.47 -4.74 -11.22
CA LEU A 139 4.46 -4.71 -9.76
C LEU A 139 5.34 -3.58 -9.22
N THR A 140 6.55 -3.42 -9.76
CA THR A 140 7.47 -2.33 -9.40
C THR A 140 6.82 -0.96 -9.63
N ASP A 141 6.14 -0.78 -10.77
CA ASP A 141 5.40 0.44 -11.11
C ASP A 141 4.23 0.71 -10.13
N ALA A 142 3.77 -0.32 -9.41
CA ALA A 142 2.77 -0.25 -8.36
C ALA A 142 3.37 -0.24 -6.93
N CYS A 143 4.67 0.07 -6.80
CA CYS A 143 5.42 0.10 -5.53
C CYS A 143 5.47 -1.26 -4.81
N LEU A 144 5.51 -2.34 -5.58
CA LEU A 144 5.62 -3.71 -5.08
C LEU A 144 6.89 -4.36 -5.63
N TYR A 145 7.67 -4.97 -4.75
CA TYR A 145 8.82 -5.78 -5.11
C TYR A 145 8.36 -7.20 -5.45
N PRO A 146 8.55 -7.69 -6.68
CA PRO A 146 8.12 -9.03 -7.07
C PRO A 146 8.82 -10.13 -6.25
N LEU A 147 8.06 -11.15 -5.86
CA LEU A 147 8.58 -12.39 -5.27
C LEU A 147 8.21 -13.60 -6.13
N ARG A 148 9.08 -14.61 -6.10
CA ARG A 148 8.80 -15.95 -6.59
C ARG A 148 9.27 -16.98 -5.59
N SER A 149 8.39 -17.90 -5.22
CA SER A 149 8.76 -19.06 -4.41
C SER A 149 9.78 -19.90 -5.20
N GLY A 150 11.04 -19.94 -4.73
CA GLY A 150 12.14 -20.64 -5.42
C GLY A 150 13.28 -19.76 -5.96
N GLY A 151 13.23 -18.44 -5.73
CA GLY A 151 14.40 -17.54 -5.83
C GLY A 151 14.79 -17.06 -7.23
N GLU A 152 14.49 -17.80 -8.28
CA GLU A 152 14.82 -17.41 -9.66
C GLU A 152 13.58 -16.91 -10.43
N GLU A 153 13.77 -16.02 -11.41
CA GLU A 153 12.73 -15.54 -12.35
C GLU A 153 11.57 -14.69 -11.78
N SER A 154 11.74 -14.07 -10.61
CA SER A 154 10.72 -13.21 -9.97
C SER A 154 10.18 -12.09 -10.88
N MET A 155 11.00 -11.57 -11.79
CA MET A 155 10.57 -10.52 -12.74
C MET A 155 9.68 -11.04 -13.86
N ILE A 156 9.75 -12.34 -14.17
CA ILE A 156 9.07 -12.95 -15.31
C ILE A 156 7.69 -13.45 -14.88
N ASN A 157 7.64 -14.23 -13.79
CA ASN A 157 6.41 -14.86 -13.33
C ASN A 157 6.30 -14.86 -11.79
N PRO A 158 6.13 -13.70 -11.16
CA PRO A 158 5.99 -13.64 -9.71
C PRO A 158 4.73 -14.38 -9.23
N ASP A 159 4.83 -15.05 -8.08
CA ASP A 159 3.70 -15.68 -7.36
C ASP A 159 3.35 -14.92 -6.07
N GLY A 160 4.10 -13.86 -5.76
CA GLY A 160 3.80 -12.92 -4.70
C GLY A 160 4.55 -11.60 -4.87
N ALA A 161 4.40 -10.72 -3.89
CA ALA A 161 5.17 -9.48 -3.82
C ALA A 161 5.36 -8.98 -2.39
N VAL A 162 6.27 -8.04 -2.21
CA VAL A 162 6.45 -7.28 -0.96
C VAL A 162 6.20 -5.80 -1.24
N SER A 163 5.50 -5.10 -0.35
CA SER A 163 5.41 -3.64 -0.44
C SER A 163 6.79 -2.99 -0.30
N PHE A 164 7.05 -1.94 -1.08
CA PHE A 164 8.31 -1.19 -0.94
C PHE A 164 8.49 -0.60 0.47
N GLU A 165 7.40 -0.28 1.16
CA GLU A 165 7.44 0.18 2.55
C GLU A 165 8.06 -0.88 3.48
N LEU A 166 7.67 -2.15 3.32
CA LEU A 166 8.28 -3.25 4.09
C LEU A 166 9.76 -3.44 3.73
N VAL A 167 10.11 -3.37 2.44
CA VAL A 167 11.51 -3.47 2.00
C VAL A 167 12.36 -2.37 2.63
N TRP A 168 11.87 -1.13 2.62
CA TRP A 168 12.55 0.02 3.23
C TRP A 168 12.74 -0.15 4.73
N TYR A 169 11.71 -0.63 5.43
CA TYR A 169 11.77 -0.89 6.87
C TYR A 169 12.90 -1.88 7.22
N TYR A 170 12.99 -3.00 6.49
CA TYR A 170 14.05 -3.98 6.73
C TYR A 170 15.45 -3.48 6.35
N GLU A 171 15.58 -2.73 5.25
CA GLU A 171 16.87 -2.14 4.87
C GLU A 171 17.44 -1.23 5.97
N GLU A 172 16.58 -0.43 6.60
CA GLU A 172 16.99 0.45 7.71
C GLU A 172 17.38 -0.36 8.95
N MET A 173 16.60 -1.38 9.33
CA MET A 173 16.93 -2.24 10.47
C MET A 173 18.29 -2.94 10.31
N LEU A 174 18.60 -3.43 9.10
CA LEU A 174 19.90 -4.07 8.83
C LEU A 174 21.08 -3.11 8.98
N LYS A 175 20.89 -1.80 8.69
CA LYS A 175 21.92 -0.77 8.91
C LYS A 175 22.15 -0.51 10.40
N GLU A 176 21.10 -0.54 11.22
CA GLU A 176 21.21 -0.39 12.67
C GLU A 176 21.94 -1.56 13.32
N GLU A 177 21.69 -2.79 12.85
CA GLU A 177 22.41 -3.99 13.33
C GLU A 177 23.90 -3.96 12.94
N GLY A 178 24.22 -3.54 11.71
CA GLY A 178 25.59 -3.42 11.22
C GLY A 178 26.42 -2.32 11.90
N SER A 179 25.76 -1.23 12.35
CA SER A 179 26.43 -0.14 13.10
C SER A 179 26.85 -0.54 14.52
N SER A 180 26.44 -1.70 15.04
CA SER A 180 26.84 -2.19 16.37
C SER A 180 28.11 -3.05 16.36
N SER A 181 28.67 -3.36 15.18
CA SER A 181 29.80 -4.27 15.00
C SER A 181 31.07 -3.66 14.39
N GLU A 182 31.10 -2.37 14.09
CA GLU A 182 32.22 -1.72 13.35
C GLU A 182 33.00 -0.65 14.16
N GLU A 183 33.16 -0.81 15.48
CA GLU A 183 34.03 0.09 16.29
C GLU A 183 35.45 -0.43 16.57
N GLU A 184 35.89 -1.56 16.00
CA GLU A 184 37.29 -2.01 16.11
C GLU A 184 37.83 -2.44 14.75
N GLU A 185 38.48 -1.50 14.06
CA GLU A 185 39.64 -1.64 13.16
C GLU A 185 39.53 -0.64 12.01
N GLU A 186 40.21 0.51 12.12
CA GLU A 186 40.93 1.16 11.03
C GLU A 186 41.66 2.41 11.57
N GLU A 187 42.87 2.19 12.10
CA GLU A 187 43.89 3.24 12.22
C GLU A 187 45.03 2.88 11.24
N GLU A 188 45.39 3.87 10.41
CA GLU A 188 46.56 3.95 9.52
C GLU A 188 46.53 3.12 8.21
N ASP A 189 46.23 3.77 7.07
CA ASP A 189 47.32 4.11 6.15
C ASP A 189 46.99 5.21 5.10
N SER A 190 47.82 6.26 5.18
CA SER A 190 48.37 7.13 4.12
C SER A 190 47.59 7.63 2.87
N ALA A 191 47.60 8.97 2.79
CA ALA A 191 48.04 9.80 1.64
C ALA A 191 47.14 10.01 0.41
N ALA A 192 46.50 11.20 0.43
CA ALA A 192 46.46 12.23 -0.62
C ALA A 192 46.41 11.82 -2.11
N LEU A 193 45.29 12.14 -2.77
CA LEU A 193 45.32 12.69 -4.13
C LEU A 193 44.18 13.69 -4.36
N THR A 194 44.57 14.95 -4.55
CA THR A 194 43.74 16.10 -4.89
C THR A 194 43.43 16.09 -6.39
N ILE A 195 42.16 16.13 -6.80
CA ILE A 195 41.74 16.55 -8.16
C ILE A 195 40.48 17.44 -8.08
N ALA A 196 40.51 18.52 -8.86
CA ALA A 196 39.63 19.68 -8.91
C ALA A 196 38.22 19.43 -9.53
N PRO A 197 37.27 20.39 -9.45
CA PRO A 197 35.87 20.18 -9.80
C PRO A 197 35.61 20.33 -11.30
N GLY A 198 34.88 19.37 -11.88
CA GLY A 198 34.34 19.42 -13.23
C GLY A 198 32.81 19.57 -13.19
N THR A 199 32.32 20.69 -13.69
CA THR A 199 30.92 20.97 -13.96
C THR A 199 30.44 20.19 -15.18
N SER A 200 29.27 19.54 -15.12
CA SER A 200 28.38 19.46 -16.28
C SER A 200 26.94 19.18 -15.86
N ASP A 201 26.08 20.12 -16.22
CA ASP A 201 24.63 20.00 -16.25
C ASP A 201 24.20 18.85 -17.17
N GLY A 202 23.25 18.06 -16.70
CA GLY A 202 22.62 16.98 -17.47
C GLY A 202 21.20 16.74 -16.97
N GLY A 203 20.30 17.70 -17.25
CA GLY A 203 18.89 17.60 -16.91
C GLY A 203 18.21 16.41 -17.61
N LEU A 204 17.61 15.51 -16.84
CA LEU A 204 16.68 14.50 -17.34
C LEU A 204 15.37 15.19 -17.73
N ILE A 205 15.15 15.30 -19.03
CA ILE A 205 13.87 15.70 -19.61
C ILE A 205 12.97 14.46 -19.57
N CYS A 206 11.98 14.45 -18.67
CA CYS A 206 10.85 13.52 -18.74
C CYS A 206 10.02 13.89 -19.98
N THR A 207 10.23 13.18 -21.08
CA THR A 207 9.45 13.35 -22.31
C THR A 207 8.07 12.74 -22.10
N VAL A 208 7.09 13.63 -22.00
CA VAL A 208 5.66 13.31 -22.02
C VAL A 208 5.37 12.48 -23.28
N CYS A 209 4.71 11.33 -23.09
CA CYS A 209 4.25 10.44 -24.15
C CYS A 209 3.39 11.22 -25.18
N PRO A 210 3.74 11.25 -26.49
CA PRO A 210 3.04 12.07 -27.50
C PRO A 210 1.61 11.61 -27.86
N SER A 211 1.10 10.53 -27.26
CA SER A 211 -0.20 9.93 -27.61
C SER A 211 -1.34 10.24 -26.63
N CYS A 212 -1.09 10.96 -25.53
CA CYS A 212 -2.16 11.37 -24.60
C CYS A 212 -2.65 12.78 -24.92
N SER A 213 -3.55 12.88 -25.90
CA SER A 213 -4.29 14.11 -26.20
C SER A 213 -5.48 14.28 -25.23
N THR A 214 -5.33 15.23 -24.32
CA THR A 214 -6.35 16.09 -23.68
C THR A 214 -6.91 15.75 -22.28
N PRO A 215 -7.20 16.79 -21.47
CA PRO A 215 -7.64 16.66 -20.08
C PRO A 215 -9.17 16.65 -19.99
N THR A 216 -9.75 15.69 -19.27
CA THR A 216 -11.16 15.77 -18.93
C THR A 216 -11.31 16.62 -17.67
N SER A 217 -11.61 17.91 -17.87
CA SER A 217 -12.13 18.76 -16.80
C SER A 217 -13.41 18.17 -16.23
N LEU A 218 -13.40 17.81 -14.94
CA LEU A 218 -14.59 17.63 -14.14
C LEU A 218 -15.33 18.97 -14.07
N LYS A 219 -16.37 19.15 -14.91
CA LYS A 219 -17.29 20.28 -14.80
C LYS A 219 -18.14 20.09 -13.53
N ARG A 220 -18.11 21.09 -12.64
CA ARG A 220 -19.04 21.24 -11.52
C ARG A 220 -20.48 21.28 -12.05
N VAL A 221 -21.36 20.50 -11.43
CA VAL A 221 -22.82 20.65 -11.55
C VAL A 221 -23.23 21.89 -10.74
N PRO A 222 -23.98 22.85 -11.32
CA PRO A 222 -24.50 23.99 -10.56
C PRO A 222 -25.62 23.53 -9.64
N ARG A 223 -25.62 24.05 -8.39
CA ARG A 223 -26.75 23.95 -7.47
C ARG A 223 -27.95 24.68 -8.06
N SER A 224 -29.05 23.98 -8.28
CA SER A 224 -30.35 24.62 -8.50
C SER A 224 -30.95 24.98 -7.14
N SER A 225 -31.08 26.28 -6.92
CA SER A 225 -31.96 26.87 -5.90
C SER A 225 -33.39 26.88 -6.43
N ALA A 226 -34.31 26.24 -5.71
CA ALA A 226 -35.72 26.59 -5.62
C ALA A 226 -36.25 26.02 -4.30
#